data_AF-A0A920JNN8-F1
#
_entry.id   AF-A0A920JNN8-F1
#
_cell.length_a   1.000
_cell.length_b   1.000
_cell.length_c   1.000
_cell.angle_alpha   90.00
_cell.angle_beta   90.00
_cell.angle_gamma   90.00
#
_symmetry.space_group_name_H-M   'P 1'
#
loop_
_entity.id
_entity.type
_entity.pdbx_description
1 polymer ?
#
loop_
_entity_poly.entity_id
_entity_poly.type
_entity_poly.pdbx_seq_one_letter_code
_entity_poly.pdbx_strand_id
1 'polypeptide(L)'
;MMDFLSLINQNDIYSHSLLVLLLGFFLLLIKKYLIRILSGISSKTQTQIDDVILFSLDRPITFLIFLLIFIHLLEPINYQYQIIEHYDANSFIYSLLIISLAWSIIRFLNEYYRKELFLSSVTDNEDKASLSQTYEIFIRIVKVIVFIITSLILMQEFGLSVSGLLAFGGVGGLVVGLAAKDLLSNLFGGLMIYFDRPFREGEFIKSPDRNIEGIVER
;
A
#
# COMPACT_ATOMS: atom_id res chain seq x y z
N MET A 1 -45.49 31.41 -2.70
CA MET A 1 -45.16 30.14 -3.40
C MET A 1 -43.66 29.85 -3.36
N MET A 2 -42.79 30.85 -3.57
CA MET A 2 -41.34 30.71 -3.33
C MET A 2 -40.97 30.35 -1.87
N ASP A 3 -41.64 30.94 -0.87
CA ASP A 3 -41.34 30.67 0.55
C ASP A 3 -41.69 29.24 1.04
N PHE A 4 -42.67 28.59 0.42
CA PHE A 4 -43.08 27.23 0.79
C PHE A 4 -42.11 26.18 0.20
N LEU A 5 -41.63 26.43 -1.03
CA LEU A 5 -40.64 25.57 -1.69
C LEU A 5 -39.26 25.67 -1.03
N SER A 6 -38.85 26.86 -0.55
CA SER A 6 -37.62 27.00 0.22
C SER A 6 -37.68 26.27 1.55
N LEU A 7 -38.84 26.26 2.23
CA LEU A 7 -39.05 25.55 3.49
C LEU A 7 -39.00 24.02 3.32
N ILE A 8 -39.57 23.48 2.24
CA ILE A 8 -39.48 22.05 1.91
C ILE A 8 -38.03 21.66 1.60
N ASN A 9 -37.33 22.45 0.78
CA ASN A 9 -35.94 22.18 0.41
C ASN A 9 -35.00 22.25 1.62
N GLN A 10 -35.23 23.19 2.54
CA GLN A 10 -34.42 23.33 3.75
C GLN A 10 -34.61 22.14 4.70
N ASN A 11 -35.84 21.64 4.85
CA ASN A 11 -36.13 20.45 5.66
C ASN A 11 -35.48 19.18 5.07
N ASP A 12 -35.36 19.11 3.75
CA ASP A 12 -34.72 17.99 3.05
C ASP A 12 -33.19 17.98 3.23
N ILE A 13 -32.54 19.15 3.23
CA ILE A 13 -31.10 19.27 3.48
C ILE A 13 -30.74 18.84 4.92
N TYR A 14 -31.53 19.26 5.91
CA TYR A 14 -31.29 18.86 7.30
C TYR A 14 -31.51 17.37 7.54
N SER A 15 -32.56 16.78 6.93
CA SER A 15 -32.85 15.35 7.07
C SER A 15 -31.77 14.50 6.39
N HIS A 16 -31.30 14.89 5.20
CA HIS A 16 -30.19 14.25 4.50
C HIS A 16 -28.89 14.31 5.31
N SER A 17 -28.54 15.50 5.82
CA SER A 17 -27.33 15.69 6.62
C SER A 17 -27.35 14.84 7.91
N LEU A 18 -28.50 14.76 8.57
CA LEU A 18 -28.69 13.92 9.75
C LEU A 18 -28.49 12.43 9.41
N LEU A 19 -29.06 11.97 8.29
CA LEU A 19 -28.91 10.59 7.83
C LEU A 19 -27.44 10.25 7.54
N VAL A 20 -26.72 11.12 6.83
CA VAL A 20 -25.28 10.95 6.52
C VAL A 20 -24.45 10.87 7.80
N LEU A 21 -24.73 11.72 8.80
CA LEU A 21 -24.04 11.67 10.09
C LEU A 21 -24.35 10.39 10.87
N LEU A 22 -25.59 9.92 10.86
CA LEU A 22 -25.99 8.67 11.51
C LEU A 22 -25.33 7.46 10.84
N LEU A 23 -25.32 7.40 9.50
CA LEU A 23 -24.61 6.36 8.75
C LEU A 23 -23.11 6.40 9.01
N GLY A 24 -22.51 7.59 8.99
CA GLY A 24 -21.09 7.79 9.31
C GLY A 24 -20.74 7.29 10.72
N PHE A 25 -21.55 7.65 11.71
CA PHE A 25 -21.40 7.16 13.08
C PHE A 25 -21.55 5.63 13.15
N PHE A 26 -22.52 5.05 12.44
CA PHE A 26 -22.72 3.61 12.37
C PHE A 26 -21.53 2.90 11.71
N LEU A 27 -20.95 3.44 10.64
CA LEU A 27 -19.73 2.92 10.00
C LEU A 27 -18.54 2.94 10.97
N LEU A 28 -18.38 4.00 11.77
CA LEU A 28 -17.34 4.06 12.81
C LEU A 28 -17.56 3.01 13.91
N LEU A 29 -18.81 2.74 14.30
CA LEU A 29 -19.15 1.66 15.23
C LEU A 29 -18.83 0.28 14.64
N ILE A 30 -19.23 0.03 13.39
CA ILE A 30 -18.90 -1.21 12.69
C ILE A 30 -17.38 -1.39 12.62
N LYS A 31 -16.64 -0.36 12.20
CA LYS A 31 -15.17 -0.38 12.16
C LYS A 31 -14.60 -0.75 13.53
N LYS A 32 -15.05 -0.09 14.60
CA LYS A 32 -14.60 -0.36 15.98
C LYS A 32 -14.92 -1.78 16.42
N TYR A 33 -16.10 -2.29 16.07
CA TYR A 33 -16.51 -3.65 16.36
C TYR A 33 -15.69 -4.69 15.59
N LEU A 34 -15.49 -4.49 14.28
CA LEU A 34 -14.65 -5.33 13.43
C LEU A 34 -13.21 -5.37 13.92
N ILE A 35 -12.59 -4.22 14.19
CA ILE A 35 -11.22 -4.16 14.71
C ILE A 35 -11.12 -4.91 16.04
N ARG A 36 -12.10 -4.76 16.93
CA ARG A 36 -12.12 -5.50 18.21
C ARG A 36 -12.19 -7.01 17.99
N ILE A 37 -13.08 -7.49 17.13
CA ILE A 37 -13.16 -8.93 16.81
C ILE A 37 -11.86 -9.43 16.21
N LEU A 38 -11.37 -8.75 15.17
CA LEU A 38 -10.17 -9.15 14.45
C LEU A 38 -8.94 -9.10 15.36
N SER A 39 -8.84 -8.13 16.27
CA SER A 39 -7.78 -8.09 17.27
C SER A 39 -7.84 -9.26 18.26
N GLY A 40 -9.06 -9.72 18.62
CA GLY A 40 -9.25 -10.87 19.50
C GLY A 40 -8.99 -12.21 18.83
N ILE A 41 -9.00 -12.26 17.49
CA ILE A 41 -8.59 -13.41 16.68
C ILE A 41 -7.07 -13.36 16.46
N SER A 42 -6.53 -12.19 16.13
CA SER A 42 -5.10 -11.92 15.94
C SER A 42 -4.29 -12.25 17.20
N SER A 43 -4.83 -11.99 18.39
CA SER A 43 -4.14 -12.35 19.64
C SER A 43 -4.02 -13.86 19.87
N LYS A 44 -4.74 -14.68 19.09
CA LYS A 44 -4.68 -16.15 19.14
C LYS A 44 -3.87 -16.73 17.98
N THR A 45 -3.48 -15.93 16.99
CA THR A 45 -2.60 -16.38 15.91
C THR A 45 -1.14 -16.21 16.34
N GLN A 46 -0.27 -17.12 15.88
CA GLN A 46 1.18 -17.03 16.13
C GLN A 46 1.85 -15.98 15.22
N THR A 47 1.13 -15.46 14.24
CA THR A 47 1.62 -14.60 13.16
C THR A 47 1.53 -13.12 13.53
N GLN A 48 2.68 -12.45 13.59
CA GLN A 48 2.77 -11.02 13.91
C GLN A 48 2.19 -10.07 12.85
N ILE A 49 1.89 -10.60 11.65
CA ILE A 49 1.44 -9.86 10.46
C ILE A 49 0.00 -9.37 10.64
N ASP A 50 -0.85 -10.15 11.30
CA ASP A 50 -2.28 -9.85 11.45
C ASP A 50 -2.48 -8.54 12.23
N ASP A 51 -1.73 -8.36 13.33
CA ASP A 51 -1.71 -7.11 14.09
C ASP A 51 -1.29 -5.94 13.20
N VAL A 52 -0.19 -6.12 12.44
CA VAL A 52 0.37 -5.07 11.58
C VAL A 52 -0.67 -4.65 10.54
N ILE A 53 -1.40 -5.58 9.93
CA ILE A 53 -2.47 -5.27 8.97
C ILE A 53 -3.58 -4.46 9.63
N LEU A 54 -4.08 -4.91 10.79
CA LEU A 54 -5.17 -4.24 11.49
C LEU A 54 -4.80 -2.83 11.92
N PHE A 55 -3.61 -2.66 12.51
CA PHE A 55 -3.12 -1.33 12.85
C PHE A 55 -2.99 -0.47 11.61
N SER A 56 -2.48 -1.01 10.50
CA SER A 56 -2.21 -0.26 9.26
C SER A 56 -3.46 0.25 8.56
N LEU A 57 -4.57 -0.48 8.66
CA LEU A 57 -5.86 -0.10 8.07
C LEU A 57 -6.66 0.91 8.91
N ASP A 58 -6.47 0.95 10.24
CA ASP A 58 -7.34 1.72 11.15
C ASP A 58 -7.49 3.23 10.80
N ARG A 59 -6.37 3.95 10.65
CA ARG A 59 -6.31 5.38 10.31
C ARG A 59 -6.77 5.66 8.86
N PRO A 60 -6.30 4.97 7.80
CA PRO A 60 -6.82 5.17 6.44
C PRO A 60 -8.32 4.95 6.34
N ILE A 61 -8.86 3.90 6.96
CA ILE A 61 -10.31 3.64 6.96
C ILE A 61 -11.05 4.76 7.71
N THR A 62 -10.53 5.19 8.86
CA THR A 62 -11.16 6.28 9.63
C THR A 62 -11.16 7.58 8.81
N PHE A 63 -10.04 7.93 8.18
CA PHE A 63 -9.91 9.10 7.31
C PHE A 63 -10.88 9.03 6.13
N LEU A 64 -10.98 7.87 5.47
CA LEU A 64 -11.91 7.65 4.36
C LEU A 64 -13.36 7.85 4.81
N ILE A 65 -13.76 7.29 5.95
CA ILE A 65 -15.12 7.49 6.49
C ILE A 65 -15.39 8.98 6.73
N PHE A 66 -14.46 9.71 7.35
CA PHE A 66 -14.62 11.15 7.57
C PHE A 66 -14.72 11.95 6.27
N LEU A 67 -13.91 11.62 5.26
CA LEU A 67 -13.99 12.30 3.98
C LEU A 67 -15.27 11.99 3.21
N LEU A 68 -15.77 10.75 3.24
CA LEU A 68 -17.06 10.41 2.63
C LEU A 68 -18.21 11.18 3.30
N ILE A 69 -18.21 11.25 4.64
CA ILE A 69 -19.18 12.05 5.38
C ILE A 69 -19.08 13.52 4.93
N PHE A 70 -17.87 14.07 4.89
CA PHE A 70 -17.65 15.46 4.48
C PHE A 70 -18.16 15.75 3.07
N ILE A 71 -17.84 14.88 2.10
CA ILE A 71 -18.30 14.99 0.72
C ILE A 71 -19.83 15.00 0.63
N HIS A 72 -20.50 14.02 1.26
CA HIS A 72 -21.96 13.94 1.22
C HIS A 72 -22.66 15.08 1.99
N LEU A 73 -22.01 15.65 3.01
CA LEU A 73 -22.53 16.85 3.67
C LEU A 73 -22.43 18.11 2.79
N LEU A 74 -21.44 18.18 1.91
CA LEU A 74 -21.25 19.30 0.99
C LEU A 74 -22.12 19.20 -0.27
N GLU A 75 -22.55 18.00 -0.66
CA GLU A 75 -23.31 17.76 -1.89
C GLU A 75 -24.61 18.59 -2.00
N PRO A 76 -25.49 18.67 -0.98
CA PRO A 76 -26.69 19.50 -1.06
C PRO A 76 -26.39 21.00 -1.13
N ILE A 77 -25.31 21.43 -0.47
CA ILE A 77 -24.84 22.83 -0.50
C ILE A 77 -24.34 23.15 -1.91
N ASN A 78 -23.56 22.26 -2.52
CA ASN A 78 -23.08 22.45 -3.88
C ASN A 78 -24.24 22.48 -4.88
N TYR A 79 -25.25 21.63 -4.70
CA TYR A 79 -26.45 21.63 -5.54
C TYR A 79 -27.22 22.96 -5.46
N GLN A 80 -27.35 23.52 -4.25
CA GLN A 80 -28.10 24.77 -4.04
C GLN A 80 -27.36 26.01 -4.55
N TYR A 81 -26.04 26.08 -4.36
CA TYR A 81 -25.25 27.28 -4.63
C TYR A 81 -24.35 27.18 -5.87
N GLN A 82 -24.29 26.01 -6.52
CA GLN A 82 -23.47 25.73 -7.70
C GLN A 82 -22.01 26.18 -7.53
N ILE A 83 -21.43 25.93 -6.34
CA ILE A 83 -20.09 26.42 -5.95
C ILE A 83 -19.01 25.78 -6.84
N ILE A 84 -19.16 24.50 -7.15
CA ILE A 84 -18.26 23.70 -7.97
C ILE A 84 -19.06 23.23 -9.19
N GLU A 85 -18.83 23.89 -10.32
CA GLU A 85 -19.32 23.43 -11.61
C GLU A 85 -18.60 22.12 -12.00
N HIS A 86 -19.33 21.17 -12.61
CA HIS A 86 -18.80 19.88 -13.09
C HIS A 86 -18.22 18.94 -12.01
N TYR A 87 -18.79 18.94 -10.80
CA TYR A 87 -18.42 18.00 -9.75
C TYR A 87 -18.80 16.55 -10.11
N ASP A 88 -17.81 15.68 -10.35
CA ASP A 88 -17.99 14.23 -10.47
C ASP A 88 -17.65 13.53 -9.14
N ALA A 89 -18.67 13.30 -8.32
CA ALA A 89 -18.53 12.62 -7.04
C ALA A 89 -17.82 11.27 -7.14
N ASN A 90 -18.02 10.55 -8.24
CA ASN A 90 -17.46 9.21 -8.40
C ASN A 90 -15.95 9.28 -8.59
N SER A 91 -15.44 10.13 -9.47
CA SER A 91 -13.99 10.33 -9.67
C SER A 91 -13.30 10.78 -8.38
N PHE A 92 -13.93 11.65 -7.58
CA PHE A 92 -13.41 12.03 -6.27
C PHE A 92 -13.36 10.85 -5.29
N ILE A 93 -14.43 10.06 -5.20
CA ILE A 93 -14.48 8.87 -4.34
C ILE A 93 -13.43 7.83 -4.77
N TYR A 94 -13.31 7.55 -6.08
CA TYR A 94 -12.29 6.66 -6.61
C TYR A 94 -10.87 7.13 -6.27
N SER A 95 -10.59 8.44 -6.45
CA SER A 95 -9.31 9.03 -6.08
C SER A 95 -9.00 8.87 -4.59
N LEU A 96 -10.00 9.07 -3.72
CA LEU A 96 -9.85 8.88 -2.27
C LEU A 96 -9.59 7.42 -1.89
N LEU A 97 -10.25 6.48 -2.56
CA LEU A 97 -10.01 5.05 -2.36
C LEU A 97 -8.57 4.68 -2.72
N ILE A 98 -8.07 5.17 -3.85
CA ILE A 98 -6.70 4.96 -4.31
C ILE A 98 -5.68 5.54 -3.30
N ILE A 99 -5.90 6.77 -2.83
CA ILE A 99 -5.04 7.44 -1.83
C ILE A 99 -5.07 6.68 -0.50
N SER A 100 -6.25 6.25 -0.03
CA SER A 100 -6.40 5.49 1.21
C SER A 100 -5.69 4.14 1.13
N LEU A 101 -5.80 3.44 0.00
CA LEU A 101 -5.10 2.19 -0.24
C LEU A 101 -3.58 2.38 -0.23
N ALA A 102 -3.08 3.38 -0.95
CA ALA A 102 -1.66 3.72 -0.98
C ALA A 102 -1.13 4.04 0.42
N TRP A 103 -1.88 4.85 1.18
CA TRP A 103 -1.52 5.19 2.55
C TRP A 103 -1.52 3.95 3.47
N SER A 104 -2.49 3.05 3.30
CA SER A 104 -2.52 1.78 4.04
C SER A 104 -1.31 0.91 3.76
N ILE A 105 -0.89 0.78 2.49
CA ILE A 105 0.30 0.02 2.10
C ILE A 105 1.56 0.64 2.71
N ILE A 106 1.74 1.96 2.58
CA ILE A 106 2.90 2.66 3.16
C ILE A 106 2.93 2.48 4.68
N ARG A 107 1.76 2.55 5.32
CA ARG A 107 1.69 2.36 6.77
C ARG A 107 1.99 0.92 7.17
N PHE A 108 1.49 -0.06 6.43
CA PHE A 108 1.84 -1.47 6.61
C PHE A 108 3.35 -1.69 6.57
N LEU A 109 4.03 -1.15 5.55
CA LEU A 109 5.49 -1.25 5.44
C LEU A 109 6.21 -0.60 6.63
N ASN A 110 5.72 0.55 7.12
CA ASN A 110 6.30 1.25 8.27
C ASN A 110 6.09 0.48 9.59
N GLU A 111 4.89 -0.03 9.83
CA GLU A 111 4.57 -0.75 11.06
C GLU A 111 5.25 -2.13 11.10
N TYR A 112 5.36 -2.79 9.94
CA TYR A 112 6.14 -4.02 9.79
C TYR A 112 7.61 -3.78 10.15
N TYR A 113 8.24 -2.77 9.52
CA TYR A 113 9.62 -2.40 9.80
C TYR A 113 9.86 -2.07 11.27
N ARG A 114 8.96 -1.28 11.88
CA ARG A 114 9.06 -0.89 13.29
C ARG A 114 9.05 -2.12 14.21
N LYS A 115 8.17 -3.10 13.94
CA LYS A 115 8.05 -4.32 14.75
C LYS A 115 9.30 -5.20 14.61
N GLU A 116 9.84 -5.33 13.40
CA GLU A 116 11.07 -6.07 13.14
C GLU A 116 12.32 -5.41 13.74
N LEU A 117 12.43 -4.08 13.64
CA LEU A 117 13.50 -3.30 14.28
C LEU A 117 13.45 -3.42 15.81
N PHE A 118 12.26 -3.39 16.39
CA PHE A 118 12.08 -3.58 17.84
C PHE A 118 12.57 -4.96 18.28
N LEU A 119 12.21 -6.02 17.57
CA LEU A 119 12.62 -7.40 17.90
C LEU A 119 14.13 -7.62 17.72
N SER A 120 14.74 -6.99 16.73
CA SER A 120 16.20 -7.05 16.51
C SER A 120 16.96 -6.26 17.57
N SER A 121 16.47 -5.11 18.04
CA SER A 121 17.13 -4.35 19.13
C SER A 121 17.13 -5.04 20.50
N VAL A 122 16.23 -6.01 20.71
CA VAL A 122 16.13 -6.79 21.96
C VAL A 122 17.02 -8.05 21.90
N THR A 123 17.40 -8.51 20.72
CA THR A 123 18.25 -9.69 20.54
C THR A 123 19.61 -9.24 20.00
N ASP A 124 20.63 -9.20 20.86
CA ASP A 124 21.97 -8.68 20.59
C ASP A 124 22.76 -9.58 19.61
N ASN A 125 22.32 -9.65 18.35
CA ASN A 125 22.92 -10.44 17.28
C ASN A 125 23.33 -9.50 16.14
N GLU A 126 24.63 -9.38 15.89
CA GLU A 126 25.21 -8.54 14.81
C GLU A 126 24.64 -8.88 13.42
N ASP A 127 24.33 -10.16 13.17
CA ASP A 127 23.68 -10.62 11.93
C ASP A 127 22.32 -9.96 11.68
N LYS A 128 21.56 -9.66 12.74
CA LYS A 128 20.25 -8.99 12.61
C LYS A 128 20.36 -7.52 12.23
N ALA A 129 21.47 -6.86 12.58
CA ALA A 129 21.71 -5.46 12.22
C ALA A 129 22.06 -5.28 10.73
N SER A 130 22.72 -6.26 10.12
CA SER A 130 22.95 -6.30 8.66
C SER A 130 21.65 -6.57 7.89
N LEU A 131 20.82 -7.50 8.39
CA LEU A 131 19.52 -7.80 7.80
C LEU A 131 18.58 -6.59 7.84
N SER A 132 18.53 -5.84 8.94
CA SER A 132 17.65 -4.67 9.07
C SER A 132 17.94 -3.56 8.04
N GLN A 133 19.21 -3.35 7.67
CA GLN A 133 19.60 -2.41 6.62
C GLN A 133 19.09 -2.85 5.24
N THR A 134 19.16 -4.14 4.94
CA THR A 134 18.65 -4.71 3.69
C THR A 134 17.13 -4.54 3.58
N TYR A 135 16.40 -4.80 4.68
CA TYR A 135 14.96 -4.58 4.76
C TYR A 135 14.57 -3.11 4.61
N GLU A 136 15.34 -2.18 5.18
CA GLU A 136 15.07 -0.74 5.05
C GLU A 136 15.14 -0.29 3.58
N ILE A 137 16.18 -0.72 2.85
CA ILE A 137 16.35 -0.42 1.42
C ILE A 137 15.19 -1.00 0.62
N PHE A 138 14.83 -2.26 0.87
CA PHE A 138 13.70 -2.91 0.20
C PHE A 138 12.39 -2.14 0.40
N ILE A 139 12.07 -1.78 1.65
CA ILE A 139 10.86 -1.01 1.98
C ILE A 139 10.86 0.36 1.29
N ARG A 140 12.01 1.01 1.21
CA ARG A 140 12.15 2.29 0.50
C ARG A 140 11.85 2.15 -0.99
N ILE A 141 12.35 1.09 -1.64
CA ILE A 141 12.06 0.79 -3.05
C ILE A 141 10.55 0.55 -3.24
N VAL A 142 9.93 -0.28 -2.39
CA VAL A 142 8.48 -0.55 -2.49
C VAL A 142 7.66 0.72 -2.32
N LYS A 143 8.02 1.62 -1.40
CA LYS A 143 7.34 2.92 -1.23
C LYS A 143 7.43 3.79 -2.47
N VAL A 144 8.59 3.84 -3.13
CA VAL A 144 8.76 4.57 -4.40
C VAL A 144 7.86 3.99 -5.48
N ILE A 145 7.78 2.66 -5.59
CA ILE A 145 6.90 1.97 -6.54
C ILE A 145 5.43 2.31 -6.26
N VAL A 146 5.00 2.20 -5.00
CA VAL A 146 3.62 2.56 -4.59
C VAL A 146 3.32 4.00 -4.97
N PHE A 147 4.23 4.94 -4.69
CA PHE A 147 4.05 6.34 -5.05
C PHE A 147 3.89 6.55 -6.57
N ILE A 148 4.74 5.92 -7.39
CA ILE A 148 4.67 6.01 -8.85
C ILE A 148 3.33 5.45 -9.35
N ILE A 149 2.93 4.26 -8.89
CA ILE A 149 1.68 3.62 -9.30
C ILE A 149 0.48 4.47 -8.89
N THR A 150 0.42 4.92 -7.64
CA THR A 150 -0.66 5.79 -7.14
C THR A 150 -0.74 7.08 -7.94
N SER A 151 0.39 7.73 -8.25
CA SER A 151 0.41 8.93 -9.08
C SER A 151 -0.14 8.67 -10.47
N LEU A 152 0.25 7.57 -11.12
CA LEU A 152 -0.23 7.24 -12.47
C LEU A 152 -1.74 6.98 -12.48
N ILE A 153 -2.26 6.21 -11.52
CA ILE A 153 -3.70 5.94 -11.45
C ILE A 153 -4.46 7.25 -11.23
N LEU A 154 -4.02 8.11 -10.31
CA LEU A 154 -4.67 9.41 -10.07
C LEU A 154 -4.64 10.29 -11.33
N MET A 155 -3.51 10.36 -12.03
CA MET A 155 -3.41 11.12 -13.29
C MET A 155 -4.44 10.64 -14.32
N GLN A 156 -4.60 9.32 -14.45
CA GLN A 156 -5.58 8.73 -15.35
C GLN A 156 -7.03 9.09 -14.96
N GLU A 157 -7.36 9.09 -13.67
CA GLU A 157 -8.68 9.51 -13.17
C GLU A 157 -9.00 10.98 -13.50
N PHE A 158 -8.00 11.85 -13.53
CA PHE A 158 -8.16 13.26 -13.94
C PHE A 158 -8.09 13.47 -15.47
N GLY A 159 -8.15 12.40 -16.26
CA GLY A 159 -8.15 12.47 -17.73
C GLY A 159 -6.77 12.75 -18.35
N LEU A 160 -5.69 12.69 -17.58
CA LEU A 160 -4.34 12.81 -18.11
C LEU A 160 -3.91 11.48 -18.75
N SER A 161 -3.41 11.55 -19.99
CA SER A 161 -2.87 10.36 -20.65
C SER A 161 -1.59 9.88 -19.96
N VAL A 162 -1.66 8.72 -19.33
CA VAL A 162 -0.49 8.05 -18.73
C VAL A 162 0.32 7.22 -19.73
N SER A 163 -0.16 7.06 -20.97
CA SER A 163 0.51 6.23 -21.99
C SER A 163 1.94 6.69 -22.28
N GLY A 164 2.18 8.01 -22.33
CA GLY A 164 3.52 8.56 -22.53
C GLY A 164 4.46 8.30 -21.35
N LEU A 165 3.95 8.43 -20.11
CA LEU A 165 4.72 8.14 -18.90
C LEU A 165 5.01 6.65 -18.75
N LEU A 166 4.06 5.79 -19.12
CA LEU A 166 4.26 4.34 -19.15
C LEU A 166 5.28 3.93 -20.22
N ALA A 167 5.25 4.55 -21.41
CA ALA A 167 6.23 4.32 -22.46
C ALA A 167 7.64 4.74 -22.01
N PHE A 168 7.79 5.93 -21.43
CA PHE A 168 9.05 6.41 -20.86
C PHE A 168 9.54 5.52 -19.71
N GLY A 169 8.64 5.19 -18.77
CA GLY A 169 8.92 4.28 -17.66
C GLY A 169 9.33 2.88 -18.12
N GLY A 170 8.75 2.38 -19.22
CA GLY A 170 9.13 1.11 -19.84
C GLY A 170 10.56 1.12 -20.39
N VAL A 171 10.95 2.19 -21.10
CA VAL A 171 12.34 2.36 -21.58
C VAL A 171 13.30 2.53 -20.41
N GLY A 172 12.94 3.31 -19.39
CA GLY A 172 13.73 3.45 -18.16
C GLY A 172 13.89 2.11 -17.43
N GLY A 173 12.81 1.35 -17.32
CA GLY A 173 12.81 0.00 -16.74
C GLY A 173 13.69 -0.97 -17.52
N LEU A 174 13.72 -0.89 -18.85
CA LEU A 174 14.65 -1.67 -19.67
C LEU A 174 16.11 -1.35 -19.35
N VAL A 175 16.46 -0.07 -19.25
CA VAL A 175 17.83 0.36 -18.91
C VAL A 175 18.23 -0.14 -17.52
N VAL A 176 17.35 0.01 -16.52
CA VAL A 176 17.59 -0.49 -15.15
C VAL A 176 17.71 -2.02 -15.14
N GLY A 177 16.86 -2.73 -15.90
CA GLY A 177 16.91 -4.18 -16.03
C GLY A 177 18.20 -4.68 -16.68
N LEU A 178 18.67 -3.99 -17.72
CA LEU A 178 19.97 -4.28 -18.33
C LEU A 178 21.12 -4.06 -17.36
N ALA A 179 21.06 -3.00 -16.55
CA ALA A 179 22.05 -2.75 -15.50
C ALA A 179 22.02 -3.83 -14.39
N ALA A 180 20.84 -4.39 -14.10
CA ALA A 180 20.66 -5.45 -13.11
C ALA A 180 20.91 -6.88 -13.66
N LYS A 181 21.25 -7.03 -14.94
CA LYS A 181 21.37 -8.33 -15.62
C LYS A 181 22.34 -9.28 -14.90
N ASP A 182 23.52 -8.80 -14.52
CA ASP A 182 24.54 -9.66 -13.89
C ASP A 182 24.13 -10.10 -12.48
N LEU A 183 23.48 -9.22 -11.72
CA LEU A 183 22.93 -9.54 -10.40
C LEU A 183 21.87 -10.65 -10.51
N LEU A 184 20.94 -10.51 -11.45
CA LEU A 184 19.90 -11.53 -11.69
C LEU A 184 20.51 -12.84 -12.18
N SER A 185 21.49 -12.80 -13.08
CA SER A 185 22.18 -14.00 -13.57
C SER A 185 22.86 -14.78 -12.44
N ASN A 186 23.52 -14.08 -11.51
CA ASN A 186 24.15 -14.70 -10.35
C ASN A 186 23.12 -15.27 -9.37
N LEU A 187 22.00 -14.57 -9.14
CA LEU A 187 20.90 -15.05 -8.30
C LEU A 187 20.31 -16.35 -8.87
N PHE A 188 20.00 -16.39 -10.16
CA PHE A 188 19.47 -17.60 -10.81
C PHE A 188 20.48 -18.74 -10.83
N GLY A 189 21.77 -18.44 -11.03
CA GLY A 189 22.84 -19.44 -10.89
C GLY A 189 22.87 -20.07 -9.50
N GLY A 190 22.79 -19.25 -8.45
CA GLY A 190 22.72 -19.73 -7.07
C GLY A 190 21.47 -20.55 -6.75
N LEU A 191 20.30 -20.11 -7.22
CA LEU A 191 19.04 -20.85 -7.06
C LEU A 191 19.10 -22.21 -7.76
N MET A 192 19.68 -22.27 -8.96
CA MET A 192 19.84 -23.52 -9.71
C MET A 192 20.76 -24.49 -8.96
N ILE A 193 21.89 -24.01 -8.44
CA ILE A 193 22.78 -24.82 -7.60
C ILE A 193 22.04 -25.35 -6.36
N TYR A 194 21.20 -24.53 -5.72
CA TYR A 194 20.44 -24.93 -4.55
C TYR A 194 19.37 -26.00 -4.85
N PHE A 195 18.64 -25.84 -5.94
CA PHE A 195 17.56 -26.76 -6.32
C PHE A 195 18.07 -28.04 -6.96
N ASP A 196 18.96 -27.93 -7.94
CA ASP A 196 19.46 -29.08 -8.70
C ASP A 196 20.57 -29.83 -7.96
N ARG A 197 21.18 -29.20 -6.94
CA ARG A 197 22.30 -29.72 -6.15
C ARG A 197 23.33 -30.49 -7.00
N PRO A 198 23.85 -29.87 -8.08
CA PRO A 198 24.71 -30.56 -9.05
C PRO A 198 26.05 -31.04 -8.45
N PHE A 199 26.44 -30.51 -7.30
CA PHE A 199 27.64 -30.88 -6.55
C PHE A 199 27.39 -30.73 -5.04
N ARG A 200 28.10 -31.49 -4.22
CA ARG A 200 27.98 -31.51 -2.75
C ARG A 200 29.19 -30.86 -2.09
N GLU A 201 29.02 -30.36 -0.86
CA GLU A 201 30.14 -29.86 -0.05
C GLU A 201 31.22 -30.96 0.09
N GLY A 202 32.48 -30.60 -0.10
CA GLY A 202 33.62 -31.52 -0.09
C GLY A 202 33.89 -32.25 -1.42
N GLU A 203 33.09 -32.04 -2.45
CA GLU A 203 33.31 -32.63 -3.78
C GLU A 203 34.35 -31.82 -4.57
N PHE A 204 35.30 -32.50 -5.23
CA PHE A 204 36.24 -31.84 -6.14
C PHE A 204 35.56 -31.62 -7.49
N ILE A 205 35.51 -30.36 -7.93
CA ILE A 205 34.88 -29.98 -9.19
C ILE A 205 35.85 -29.15 -10.04
N LYS A 206 35.67 -29.28 -11.36
CA LYS A 206 36.41 -28.51 -12.36
C LYS A 206 35.40 -27.78 -13.24
N SER A 207 35.52 -26.46 -13.35
CA SER A 207 34.77 -25.66 -14.31
C SER A 207 35.59 -25.55 -15.61
N PRO A 208 35.17 -26.21 -16.71
CA PRO A 208 35.88 -26.15 -17.98
C PRO A 208 35.85 -24.75 -18.58
N ASP A 209 34.74 -24.02 -18.36
CA ASP A 209 34.49 -22.71 -18.97
C ASP A 209 35.30 -21.58 -18.33
N ARG A 210 35.60 -21.71 -17.03
CA ARG A 210 36.36 -20.68 -16.28
C ARG A 210 37.79 -21.12 -15.95
N ASN A 211 38.15 -22.36 -16.29
CA ASN A 211 39.45 -22.96 -16.01
C ASN A 211 39.82 -22.93 -14.50
N ILE A 212 38.83 -23.22 -13.65
CA ILE A 212 38.93 -23.21 -12.19
C ILE A 212 38.74 -24.64 -11.68
N GLU A 213 39.58 -25.06 -10.74
CA GLU A 213 39.55 -26.37 -10.08
C GLU A 213 39.63 -26.20 -8.57
N GLY A 214 38.88 -27.00 -7.81
CA GLY A 214 38.89 -26.92 -6.35
C GLY A 214 37.89 -27.86 -5.68
N ILE A 215 37.96 -27.90 -4.35
CA ILE A 215 36.99 -28.60 -3.51
C ILE A 215 35.86 -27.61 -3.19
N VAL A 216 34.60 -28.06 -3.25
CA VAL A 216 33.45 -27.25 -2.89
C VAL A 216 33.47 -26.96 -1.39
N GLU A 217 33.72 -25.70 -1.06
CA GLU A 217 33.63 -25.15 0.30
C GLU A 217 32.37 -24.28 0.43
N ARG A 218 32.00 -23.97 1.67
CA ARG A 218 30.74 -23.31 2.03
C ARG A 218 30.78 -21.80 1.81
#